data_AF-A0A831JHK9-F1
#
_entry.id   AF-A0A831JHK9-F1
#
_cell.length_a   1.000
_cell.length_b   1.000
_cell.length_c   1.000
_cell.angle_alpha   90.00
_cell.angle_beta   90.00
_cell.angle_gamma   90.00
#
_symmetry.space_group_name_H-M   'P 1'
#
loop_
_entity.id
_entity.type
_entity.pdbx_description
1 polymer ?
#
loop_
_entity_poly.entity_id
_entity_poly.type
_entity_poly.pdbx_seq_one_letter_code
_entity_poly.pdbx_strand_id
1 'polypeptide(L)'
;MATTKKTIKKTAPVDKPAEKVESVKIEIKRPEILVEVFDSPEDKEVLKAVDEKIDEEQKSGKEKYYETVGRRKNATARVRLYTKKSTDTIKDEKALIIINGKDYTEYFLDGNLQLVVESPLKRLKSIGRFKATVMVNGGGLSGQAGAVRHGLARALTLFDANFRKKLKKANFLKRDPRAKERRKYGLKKARKSPQWSKR
;
A
#
# COMPACT_ATOMS: atom_id res chain seq x y z
N MET A 1 -16.80 -55.97 -11.14
CA MET A 1 -15.99 -55.24 -10.13
C MET A 1 -16.70 -53.94 -9.79
N ALA A 2 -17.45 -53.91 -8.68
CA ALA A 2 -18.31 -52.79 -8.29
C ALA A 2 -17.51 -51.72 -7.52
N THR A 3 -17.49 -50.48 -8.02
CA THR A 3 -16.90 -49.34 -7.34
C THR A 3 -17.95 -48.63 -6.48
N THR A 4 -17.86 -48.80 -5.17
CA THR A 4 -18.74 -48.15 -4.18
C THR A 4 -18.48 -46.65 -4.13
N LYS A 5 -19.45 -45.84 -4.60
CA LYS A 5 -19.46 -44.38 -4.40
C LYS A 5 -19.61 -44.08 -2.91
N LYS A 6 -18.59 -43.49 -2.29
CA LYS A 6 -18.62 -43.04 -0.89
C LYS A 6 -19.40 -41.71 -0.82
N THR A 7 -20.66 -41.78 -0.40
CA THR A 7 -21.55 -40.62 -0.21
C THR A 7 -21.06 -39.80 0.99
N ILE A 8 -20.53 -38.60 0.76
CA ILE A 8 -20.16 -37.67 1.82
C ILE A 8 -21.46 -37.03 2.34
N LYS A 9 -21.87 -37.36 3.57
CA LYS A 9 -22.98 -36.68 4.25
C LYS A 9 -22.61 -35.20 4.41
N LYS A 10 -23.43 -34.30 3.84
CA LYS A 10 -23.46 -32.88 4.17
C LYS A 10 -23.84 -32.75 5.65
N THR A 11 -22.92 -32.30 6.49
CA THR A 11 -23.25 -31.82 7.84
C THR A 11 -23.86 -30.43 7.71
N ALA A 12 -25.05 -30.25 8.27
CA ALA A 12 -25.74 -28.95 8.36
C ALA A 12 -24.85 -27.93 9.11
N PRO A 13 -24.86 -26.64 8.74
CA PRO A 13 -24.28 -25.62 9.59
C PRO A 13 -25.14 -25.52 10.86
N VAL A 14 -24.53 -25.78 12.02
CA VAL A 14 -25.15 -25.54 13.31
C VAL A 14 -25.21 -24.03 13.52
N ASP A 15 -26.42 -23.48 13.55
CA ASP A 15 -26.68 -22.09 13.91
C ASP A 15 -26.19 -21.84 15.34
N LYS A 16 -25.09 -21.09 15.45
CA LYS A 16 -24.61 -20.58 16.72
C LYS A 16 -25.47 -19.36 17.07
N PRO A 17 -26.19 -19.32 18.20
CA PRO A 17 -27.00 -18.17 18.55
C PRO A 17 -26.12 -16.93 18.72
N ALA A 18 -26.60 -15.81 18.19
CA ALA A 18 -25.93 -14.52 18.26
C ALA A 18 -25.91 -14.02 19.71
N GLU A 19 -24.77 -14.17 20.39
CA GLU A 19 -24.49 -13.39 21.59
C GLU A 19 -24.26 -11.93 21.17
N LYS A 20 -25.25 -11.08 21.48
CA LYS A 20 -25.07 -9.63 21.55
C LYS A 20 -23.96 -9.36 22.55
N VAL A 21 -22.77 -9.03 22.07
CA VAL A 21 -21.80 -8.32 22.90
C VAL A 21 -22.26 -6.88 22.92
N GLU A 22 -23.07 -6.56 23.94
CA GLU A 22 -23.40 -5.20 24.29
C GLU A 22 -22.10 -4.42 24.46
N SER A 23 -21.99 -3.34 23.69
CA SER A 23 -20.96 -2.35 23.88
C SER A 23 -21.03 -1.85 25.32
N VAL A 24 -20.08 -2.25 26.15
CA VAL A 24 -19.87 -1.65 27.46
C VAL A 24 -19.45 -0.20 27.21
N LYS A 25 -20.42 0.70 27.31
CA LYS A 25 -20.17 2.12 27.54
C LYS A 25 -19.52 2.21 28.91
N ILE A 26 -18.20 2.35 28.94
CA ILE A 26 -17.51 2.76 30.16
C ILE A 26 -17.82 4.26 30.31
N GLU A 27 -18.89 4.54 31.04
CA GLU A 27 -19.20 5.87 31.56
C GLU A 27 -18.11 6.25 32.55
N ILE A 28 -17.20 7.12 32.13
CA ILE A 28 -16.39 7.88 33.07
C ILE A 28 -17.33 8.93 33.67
N LYS A 29 -17.89 8.61 34.84
CA LYS A 29 -18.56 9.58 35.72
C LYS A 29 -17.65 10.79 35.88
N ARG A 30 -18.02 11.92 35.29
CA ARG A 30 -17.56 13.22 35.78
C ARG A 30 -18.23 13.39 37.15
N PRO A 31 -17.49 13.51 38.25
CA PRO A 31 -18.10 13.93 39.49
C PRO A 31 -18.60 15.36 39.29
N GLU A 32 -19.92 15.52 39.34
CA GLU A 32 -20.55 16.80 39.66
C GLU A 32 -20.01 17.25 41.02
N ILE A 33 -19.57 18.51 41.10
CA ILE A 33 -19.57 19.45 42.24
C ILE A 33 -18.42 20.44 42.01
N LEU A 34 -18.73 21.57 41.38
CA LEU A 34 -18.72 22.92 41.99
C LEU A 34 -19.16 23.90 40.90
N VAL A 35 -20.43 24.30 40.95
CA VAL A 35 -20.91 25.50 40.27
C VAL A 35 -20.81 26.64 41.28
N GLU A 36 -20.61 27.84 40.74
CA GLU A 36 -20.47 29.16 41.40
C GLU A 36 -19.01 29.49 41.76
N VAL A 37 -18.36 30.49 41.20
CA VAL A 37 -18.76 31.82 40.71
C VAL A 37 -17.82 32.16 39.55
N PHE A 38 -18.25 32.91 38.53
CA PHE A 38 -17.50 33.99 37.86
C PHE A 38 -18.19 34.34 36.54
N ASP A 39 -18.99 35.40 36.63
CA ASP A 39 -19.54 36.16 35.51
C ASP A 39 -18.43 37.15 35.08
N SER A 40 -17.61 36.76 34.09
CA SER A 40 -16.66 37.66 33.42
C SER A 40 -16.63 37.38 31.91
N PRO A 41 -16.72 38.40 31.04
CA PRO A 41 -16.67 38.23 29.58
C PRO A 41 -15.36 37.63 29.04
N GLU A 42 -14.31 37.57 29.84
CA GLU A 42 -12.96 37.17 29.44
C GLU A 42 -12.82 35.64 29.25
N ASP A 43 -13.68 34.82 29.87
CA ASP A 43 -13.60 33.36 29.78
C ASP A 43 -14.21 32.78 28.49
N LYS A 44 -15.07 33.53 27.80
CA LYS A 44 -15.67 33.12 26.51
C LYS A 44 -14.68 33.24 25.35
N GLU A 45 -13.71 34.16 25.42
CA GLU A 45 -12.62 34.26 24.43
C GLU A 45 -11.57 33.16 24.63
N VAL A 46 -11.29 32.77 25.88
CA VAL A 46 -10.36 31.67 26.18
C VAL A 46 -10.92 30.32 25.73
N LEU A 47 -12.23 30.07 25.89
CA LEU A 47 -12.87 28.86 25.36
C LEU A 47 -12.85 28.80 23.83
N LYS A 48 -13.04 29.95 23.15
CA LYS A 48 -12.91 30.05 21.68
C LYS A 48 -11.47 29.80 21.20
N ALA A 49 -10.49 30.32 21.92
CA ALA A 49 -9.07 30.12 21.62
C ALA A 49 -8.60 28.69 21.92
N VAL A 50 -9.24 27.99 22.86
CA VAL A 50 -9.01 26.58 23.16
C VAL A 50 -9.66 25.68 22.11
N ASP A 51 -10.87 25.99 21.64
CA ASP A 51 -11.52 25.27 20.54
C ASP A 51 -10.76 25.45 19.20
N GLU A 52 -10.28 26.67 18.90
CA GLU A 52 -9.44 26.91 17.71
C GLU A 52 -8.08 26.18 17.79
N LYS A 53 -7.49 26.04 18.99
CA LYS A 53 -6.27 25.24 19.21
C LYS A 53 -6.51 23.73 19.09
N ILE A 54 -7.67 23.23 19.52
CA ILE A 54 -8.04 21.82 19.39
C ILE A 54 -8.27 21.47 17.90
N ASP A 55 -8.86 22.37 17.10
CA ASP A 55 -9.01 22.20 15.65
C ASP A 55 -7.66 22.21 14.89
N GLU A 56 -6.67 22.97 15.36
CA GLU A 56 -5.31 22.98 14.80
C GLU A 56 -4.50 21.72 15.15
N GLU A 57 -4.64 21.18 16.37
CA GLU A 57 -4.00 19.91 16.75
C GLU A 57 -4.62 18.71 16.02
N GLN A 58 -5.93 18.72 15.76
CA GLN A 58 -6.63 17.70 14.94
C GLN A 58 -6.22 17.74 13.45
N LYS A 59 -5.76 18.89 12.94
CA LYS A 59 -5.13 19.01 11.61
C LYS A 59 -3.74 18.36 11.52
N SER A 60 -3.09 18.10 12.66
CA SER A 60 -1.80 17.39 12.74
C SER A 60 -1.94 15.87 12.95
N GLY A 61 -3.15 15.32 12.77
CA GLY A 61 -3.35 13.88 12.79
C GLY A 61 -2.51 13.18 11.73
N LYS A 62 -1.46 12.44 12.16
CA LYS A 62 -0.62 11.62 11.26
C LYS A 62 -1.54 10.71 10.43
N GLU A 63 -1.68 11.00 9.14
CA GLU A 63 -2.51 10.20 8.24
C GLU A 63 -2.09 8.73 8.29
N LYS A 64 -3.06 7.83 8.45
CA LYS A 64 -2.78 6.39 8.46
C LYS A 64 -2.34 5.94 7.06
N TYR A 65 -1.14 5.37 6.98
CA TYR A 65 -0.59 4.81 5.75
C TYR A 65 -0.16 3.36 5.93
N TYR A 66 -0.13 2.63 4.82
CA TYR A 66 0.44 1.29 4.75
C TYR A 66 1.82 1.37 4.10
N GLU A 67 2.87 1.01 4.85
CA GLU A 67 4.24 1.00 4.34
C GLU A 67 4.65 -0.40 3.87
N THR A 68 5.26 -0.46 2.70
CA THR A 68 5.89 -1.69 2.20
C THR A 68 7.15 -1.40 1.41
N VAL A 69 7.92 -2.46 1.15
CA VAL A 69 9.13 -2.38 0.33
C VAL A 69 9.00 -3.29 -0.89
N GLY A 70 9.29 -2.74 -2.06
CA GLY A 70 9.46 -3.46 -3.31
C GLY A 70 10.92 -3.52 -3.72
N ARG A 71 11.36 -4.65 -4.31
CA ARG A 71 12.75 -4.83 -4.78
C ARG A 71 12.75 -5.53 -6.14
N ARG A 72 13.63 -5.09 -7.04
CA ARG A 72 13.89 -5.72 -8.34
C ARG A 72 15.31 -5.40 -8.80
N LYS A 73 16.07 -6.42 -9.20
CA LYS A 73 17.51 -6.27 -9.48
C LYS A 73 18.19 -5.57 -8.29
N ASN A 74 18.79 -4.40 -8.52
CA ASN A 74 19.45 -3.60 -7.49
C ASN A 74 18.58 -2.40 -7.02
N ALA A 75 17.35 -2.28 -7.52
CA ALA A 75 16.45 -1.19 -7.14
C ALA A 75 15.60 -1.57 -5.91
N THR A 76 15.47 -0.61 -4.99
CA THR A 76 14.63 -0.69 -3.80
C THR A 76 13.64 0.47 -3.81
N ALA A 77 12.36 0.17 -3.60
CA ALA A 77 11.27 1.14 -3.53
C ALA A 77 10.57 1.02 -2.18
N ARG A 78 10.56 2.08 -1.37
CA ARG A 78 9.74 2.19 -0.16
C ARG A 78 8.44 2.89 -0.54
N VAL A 79 7.33 2.18 -0.43
CA VAL A 79 6.00 2.65 -0.84
C VAL A 79 5.18 2.92 0.40
N ARG A 80 4.64 4.14 0.51
CA ARG A 80 3.61 4.51 1.47
C ARG A 80 2.30 4.67 0.71
N LEU A 81 1.30 3.89 1.07
CA LEU A 81 -0.02 3.91 0.46
C LEU A 81 -1.01 4.59 1.40
N TYR A 82 -1.70 5.59 0.89
CA TYR A 82 -2.72 6.38 1.56
C TYR A 82 -4.07 6.14 0.88
N THR A 83 -5.15 6.30 1.65
CA THR A 83 -6.48 6.43 1.07
C THR A 83 -6.60 7.84 0.50
N LYS A 84 -7.13 7.97 -0.71
CA LYS A 84 -7.26 9.28 -1.36
C LYS A 84 -8.17 10.21 -0.54
N LYS A 85 -7.79 11.49 -0.40
CA LYS A 85 -8.65 12.54 0.17
C LYS A 85 -9.44 13.25 -0.93
N SER A 86 -10.55 13.88 -0.57
CA SER A 86 -11.37 14.67 -1.51
C SER A 86 -10.58 15.81 -2.16
N THR A 87 -9.57 16.36 -1.48
CA THR A 87 -8.71 17.47 -1.93
C THR A 87 -7.73 17.09 -3.04
N ASP A 88 -7.46 15.80 -3.24
CA ASP A 88 -6.50 15.36 -4.25
C ASP A 88 -7.12 15.42 -5.65
N THR A 89 -6.69 16.39 -6.47
CA THR A 89 -7.17 16.57 -7.85
C THR A 89 -6.67 15.43 -8.76
N ILE A 90 -7.58 14.73 -9.42
CA ILE A 90 -7.25 13.81 -10.53
C ILE A 90 -7.37 14.63 -11.81
N LYS A 91 -6.29 14.71 -12.60
CA LYS A 91 -6.32 15.47 -13.86
C LYS A 91 -6.91 14.66 -15.03
N ASP A 92 -6.62 13.37 -15.15
CA ASP A 92 -7.25 12.46 -16.13
C ASP A 92 -6.99 11.06 -15.61
N GLU A 93 -7.97 10.14 -15.44
CA GLU A 93 -7.90 8.68 -15.09
C GLU A 93 -6.56 8.02 -14.63
N LYS A 94 -5.68 8.77 -13.98
CA LYS A 94 -4.27 8.48 -13.72
C LYS A 94 -4.13 8.20 -12.25
N ALA A 95 -3.15 7.37 -11.92
CA ALA A 95 -2.87 7.04 -10.55
C ALA A 95 -2.17 8.23 -9.89
N LEU A 96 -2.58 8.61 -8.68
CA LEU A 96 -1.87 9.64 -7.93
C LEU A 96 -0.65 9.02 -7.25
N ILE A 97 0.48 9.01 -7.97
CA ILE A 97 1.72 8.38 -7.53
C ILE A 97 2.85 9.41 -7.60
N ILE A 98 3.40 9.75 -6.43
CA ILE A 98 4.54 10.66 -6.31
C ILE A 98 5.80 9.84 -6.06
N ILE A 99 6.83 10.02 -6.90
CA ILE A 99 8.10 9.30 -6.85
C ILE A 99 9.22 10.31 -6.62
N ASN A 100 9.90 10.20 -5.48
CA ASN A 100 11.01 11.11 -5.10
C ASN A 100 10.63 12.61 -5.24
N GLY A 101 9.40 12.97 -4.88
CA GLY A 101 8.90 14.34 -4.95
C GLY A 101 8.43 14.81 -6.33
N LYS A 102 8.50 13.97 -7.36
CA LYS A 102 8.00 14.26 -8.72
C LYS A 102 6.79 13.39 -9.03
N ASP A 103 5.97 13.82 -9.98
CA ASP A 103 4.90 12.94 -10.49
C ASP A 103 5.49 11.73 -11.23
N TYR A 104 4.80 10.59 -11.19
CA TYR A 104 5.30 9.37 -11.84
C TYR A 104 5.41 9.51 -13.36
N THR A 105 4.59 10.37 -13.99
CA THR A 105 4.65 10.64 -15.44
C THR A 105 5.90 11.42 -15.81
N GLU A 106 6.31 12.39 -14.99
CA GLU A 106 7.54 13.15 -15.15
C GLU A 106 8.79 12.31 -14.82
N TYR A 107 8.68 11.41 -13.83
CA TYR A 107 9.79 10.55 -13.42
C TYR A 107 10.09 9.46 -14.46
N PHE A 108 9.05 8.82 -15.00
CA PHE A 108 9.19 7.81 -16.04
C PHE A 108 8.76 8.37 -17.39
N LEU A 109 9.72 8.82 -18.19
CA LEU A 109 9.46 9.37 -19.52
C LEU A 109 8.86 8.35 -20.50
N ASP A 110 9.16 7.06 -20.32
CA ASP A 110 8.64 5.97 -21.16
C ASP A 110 7.26 5.51 -20.68
N GLY A 111 6.25 5.60 -21.56
CA GLY A 111 4.87 5.19 -21.28
C GLY A 111 4.74 3.70 -20.91
N ASN A 112 5.65 2.84 -21.38
CA ASN A 112 5.66 1.43 -20.99
C ASN A 112 6.00 1.27 -19.49
N LEU A 113 6.92 2.09 -18.97
CA LEU A 113 7.29 2.06 -17.56
C LEU A 113 6.17 2.62 -16.68
N GLN A 114 5.49 3.67 -17.14
CA GLN A 114 4.30 4.20 -16.46
C GLN A 114 3.22 3.12 -16.35
N LEU A 115 2.93 2.40 -17.44
CA LEU A 115 1.95 1.31 -17.44
C LEU A 115 2.33 0.18 -16.48
N VAL A 116 3.62 -0.15 -16.35
CA VAL A 116 4.11 -1.13 -15.38
C VAL A 116 3.84 -0.67 -13.94
N VAL A 117 4.05 0.60 -13.63
CA VAL A 117 3.82 1.16 -12.28
C VAL A 117 2.32 1.15 -11.94
N GLU A 118 1.45 1.47 -12.88
CA GLU A 118 -0.01 1.51 -12.70
C GLU A 118 -0.68 0.14 -12.71
N SER A 119 -0.01 -0.89 -13.24
CA SER A 119 -0.57 -2.24 -13.43
C SER A 119 -1.31 -2.86 -12.23
N PRO A 120 -0.86 -2.74 -10.94
CA PRO A 120 -1.61 -3.32 -9.82
C PRO A 120 -2.91 -2.57 -9.53
N LEU A 121 -2.93 -1.24 -9.71
CA LEU A 121 -4.13 -0.42 -9.53
C LEU A 121 -5.14 -0.63 -10.67
N LYS A 122 -4.64 -0.69 -11.91
CA LYS A 122 -5.42 -1.04 -13.10
C LYS A 122 -6.06 -2.42 -12.96
N ARG A 123 -5.32 -3.41 -12.47
CA ARG A 123 -5.84 -4.78 -12.27
C ARG A 123 -6.99 -4.84 -11.26
N LEU A 124 -6.99 -3.96 -10.26
CA LEU A 124 -8.06 -3.85 -9.27
C LEU A 124 -9.13 -2.81 -9.65
N LYS A 125 -9.03 -2.17 -10.82
CA LYS A 125 -9.91 -1.07 -11.24
C LYS A 125 -10.06 0.01 -10.16
N SER A 126 -8.98 0.31 -9.44
CA SER A 126 -8.98 1.15 -8.24
C SER A 126 -8.02 2.34 -8.34
N ILE A 127 -7.81 2.87 -9.55
CA ILE A 127 -6.81 3.91 -9.84
C ILE A 127 -7.08 5.19 -9.03
N GLY A 128 -8.33 5.65 -8.98
CA GLY A 128 -8.71 6.89 -8.29
C GLY A 128 -8.97 6.76 -6.79
N ARG A 129 -8.76 5.58 -6.19
CA ARG A 129 -9.07 5.34 -4.76
C ARG A 129 -7.89 5.55 -3.82
N PHE A 130 -6.68 5.45 -4.35
CA PHE A 130 -5.46 5.42 -3.56
C PHE A 130 -4.49 6.50 -4.00
N LYS A 131 -3.73 7.00 -3.03
CA LYS A 131 -2.59 7.89 -3.23
C LYS A 131 -1.34 7.16 -2.78
N ALA A 132 -0.27 7.21 -3.56
CA ALA A 132 0.98 6.56 -3.19
C ALA A 132 2.14 7.55 -3.22
N THR A 133 2.93 7.55 -2.16
CA THR A 133 4.22 8.26 -2.11
C THR A 133 5.32 7.23 -2.04
N VAL A 134 6.28 7.32 -2.97
CA VAL A 134 7.31 6.31 -3.15
C VAL A 134 8.68 6.95 -3.12
N MET A 135 9.57 6.39 -2.29
CA MET A 135 10.99 6.69 -2.32
C MET A 135 11.73 5.54 -3.00
N VAL A 136 12.44 5.83 -4.08
CA VAL A 136 13.12 4.82 -4.90
C VAL A 136 14.60 5.13 -5.02
N ASN A 137 15.42 4.12 -4.69
CA ASN A 137 16.87 4.21 -4.73
C ASN A 137 17.49 2.98 -5.44
N GLY A 138 18.60 3.21 -6.14
CA GLY A 138 19.41 2.17 -6.78
C GLY A 138 18.85 1.63 -8.12
N GLY A 139 19.68 0.84 -8.81
CA GLY A 139 19.34 0.22 -10.09
C GLY A 139 19.25 1.22 -11.25
N GLY A 140 18.22 1.09 -12.08
CA GLY A 140 17.88 2.01 -13.17
C GLY A 140 16.38 2.00 -13.44
N LEU A 141 15.87 2.88 -14.30
CA LEU A 141 14.43 3.18 -14.45
C LEU A 141 13.53 1.94 -14.60
N SER A 142 13.90 0.98 -15.45
CA SER A 142 13.14 -0.27 -15.63
C SER A 142 13.14 -1.17 -14.37
N GLY A 143 14.27 -1.22 -13.65
CA GLY A 143 14.37 -1.93 -12.38
C GLY A 143 13.50 -1.26 -11.31
N GLN A 144 13.55 0.07 -11.27
CA GLN A 144 12.78 0.92 -10.35
C GLN A 144 11.28 0.78 -10.57
N ALA A 145 10.78 0.93 -11.80
CA ALA A 145 9.36 0.75 -12.13
C ALA A 145 8.82 -0.61 -11.67
N GLY A 146 9.58 -1.69 -11.90
CA GLY A 146 9.20 -3.02 -11.44
C GLY A 146 9.30 -3.21 -9.92
N ALA A 147 10.18 -2.47 -9.23
CA ALA A 147 10.23 -2.44 -7.77
C ALA A 147 9.02 -1.70 -7.19
N VAL A 148 8.64 -0.55 -7.76
CA VAL A 148 7.43 0.21 -7.38
C VAL A 148 6.18 -0.64 -7.55
N ARG A 149 6.02 -1.30 -8.71
CA ARG A 149 4.92 -2.24 -8.97
C ARG A 149 4.79 -3.31 -7.88
N HIS A 150 5.91 -3.91 -7.49
CA HIS A 150 5.91 -4.95 -6.46
C HIS A 150 5.57 -4.38 -5.07
N GLY A 151 6.08 -3.20 -4.73
CA GLY A 151 5.73 -2.50 -3.50
C GLY A 151 4.24 -2.16 -3.42
N LEU A 152 3.68 -1.54 -4.47
CA LEU A 152 2.24 -1.21 -4.54
C LEU A 152 1.36 -2.44 -4.36
N ALA A 153 1.68 -3.56 -5.03
CA ALA A 153 0.91 -4.79 -4.88
C ALA A 153 0.94 -5.34 -3.44
N ARG A 154 2.08 -5.20 -2.74
CA ARG A 154 2.18 -5.58 -1.33
C ARG A 154 1.37 -4.63 -0.44
N ALA A 155 1.46 -3.32 -0.66
CA ALA A 155 0.70 -2.33 0.11
C ALA A 155 -0.81 -2.54 -0.01
N LEU A 156 -1.30 -2.80 -1.24
CA LEU A 156 -2.71 -3.10 -1.49
C LEU A 156 -3.18 -4.39 -0.79
N THR A 157 -2.28 -5.37 -0.64
CA THR A 157 -2.59 -6.62 0.08
C THR A 157 -2.67 -6.40 1.60
N LEU A 158 -1.92 -5.42 2.15
CA LEU A 158 -2.03 -5.04 3.55
C LEU A 158 -3.28 -4.20 3.82
N PHE A 159 -3.73 -3.41 2.84
CA PHE A 159 -4.97 -2.66 2.92
C PHE A 159 -6.19 -3.58 2.97
N ASP A 160 -6.29 -4.54 2.04
CA ASP A 160 -7.36 -5.55 2.04
C ASP A 160 -6.83 -6.91 1.59
N ALA A 161 -7.00 -7.91 2.45
CA ALA A 161 -6.59 -9.29 2.21
C ALA A 161 -7.30 -9.92 1.00
N ASN A 162 -8.50 -9.46 0.63
CA ASN A 162 -9.25 -9.96 -0.52
C ASN A 162 -8.55 -9.70 -1.87
N PHE A 163 -7.76 -8.62 -1.95
CA PHE A 163 -7.02 -8.28 -3.16
C PHE A 163 -5.89 -9.27 -3.46
N ARG A 164 -5.42 -10.01 -2.46
CA ARG A 164 -4.33 -10.99 -2.60
C ARG A 164 -4.60 -12.01 -3.71
N LYS A 165 -5.82 -12.55 -3.80
CA LYS A 165 -6.15 -13.58 -4.81
C LYS A 165 -6.03 -13.04 -6.23
N LYS A 166 -6.51 -11.81 -6.48
CA LYS A 166 -6.44 -11.15 -7.80
C LYS A 166 -4.99 -10.81 -8.17
N LEU A 167 -4.22 -10.25 -7.22
CA LEU A 167 -2.83 -9.84 -7.43
C LEU A 167 -1.87 -11.04 -7.57
N LYS A 168 -2.12 -12.14 -6.84
CA LYS A 168 -1.35 -13.39 -6.97
C LYS A 168 -1.56 -14.02 -8.34
N LYS A 169 -2.79 -14.07 -8.84
CA LYS A 169 -3.09 -14.56 -10.20
C LYS A 169 -2.37 -13.74 -11.28
N ALA A 170 -2.23 -12.42 -11.09
CA ALA A 170 -1.50 -11.54 -11.99
C ALA A 170 0.03 -11.54 -11.77
N ASN A 171 0.57 -12.38 -10.89
CA ASN A 171 2.00 -12.48 -10.57
C ASN A 171 2.67 -11.18 -10.04
N PHE A 172 1.91 -10.23 -9.50
CA PHE A 172 2.49 -8.98 -8.96
C PHE A 172 3.14 -9.13 -7.57
N LEU A 173 2.73 -10.18 -6.83
CA LEU A 173 3.27 -10.48 -5.49
C LEU A 173 4.56 -11.29 -5.52
N LYS A 174 4.94 -11.87 -6.68
CA LYS A 174 6.19 -12.61 -6.79
C LYS A 174 7.32 -11.62 -7.07
N ARG A 175 8.32 -11.57 -6.19
CA ARG A 175 9.57 -10.85 -6.48
C ARG A 175 10.23 -11.48 -7.71
N ASP A 176 10.65 -10.67 -8.68
CA ASP A 176 11.46 -11.18 -9.80
C ASP A 176 12.87 -11.49 -9.29
N PRO A 177 13.29 -12.77 -9.23
CA PRO A 177 14.56 -13.15 -8.65
C PRO A 177 15.73 -12.97 -9.61
N ARG A 178 15.48 -12.63 -10.88
CA ARG A 178 16.53 -12.56 -11.91
C ARG A 178 17.52 -11.43 -11.59
N ALA A 179 18.79 -11.78 -11.52
CA ALA A 179 19.92 -10.87 -11.38
C ALA A 179 20.97 -11.15 -12.48
N LYS A 180 21.86 -10.18 -12.72
CA LYS A 180 22.96 -10.37 -13.66
C LYS A 180 23.94 -11.37 -13.06
N GLU A 181 24.17 -12.49 -13.76
CA GLU A 181 25.19 -13.46 -13.36
C GLU A 181 26.59 -12.81 -13.40
N ARG A 182 27.42 -13.10 -12.40
CA ARG A 182 28.79 -12.59 -12.31
C ARG A 182 29.63 -13.07 -13.50
N ARG A 183 30.58 -12.27 -13.97
CA ARG A 183 31.59 -12.74 -14.94
C ARG A 183 32.47 -13.80 -14.27
N LYS A 184 32.47 -15.02 -14.81
CA LYS A 184 33.39 -16.11 -14.37
C LYS A 184 34.77 -15.89 -15.01
N TYR A 185 35.81 -16.38 -14.35
CA TYR A 185 37.18 -16.33 -14.88
C TYR A 185 37.28 -17.16 -16.17
N GLY A 186 38.21 -16.81 -17.06
CA GLY A 186 38.38 -17.46 -18.36
C GLY A 186 37.28 -17.18 -19.40
N LEU A 187 36.16 -16.52 -19.03
CA LEU A 187 35.07 -16.16 -19.94
C LEU A 187 35.07 -14.66 -20.29
N LYS A 188 34.67 -14.34 -21.53
CA LYS A 188 34.55 -12.94 -22.01
C LYS A 188 33.37 -12.21 -21.34
N LYS A 189 32.28 -12.93 -21.04
CA LYS A 189 31.09 -12.45 -20.28
C LYS A 189 30.62 -13.55 -19.32
N ALA A 190 29.44 -13.42 -18.70
CA ALA A 190 28.92 -14.40 -17.74
C ALA A 190 28.98 -15.87 -18.23
N ARG A 191 28.65 -16.12 -19.50
CA ARG A 191 28.68 -17.46 -20.12
C ARG A 191 29.37 -17.51 -21.50
N LYS A 192 29.86 -16.37 -22.00
CA LYS A 192 30.47 -16.29 -23.33
C LYS A 192 31.92 -16.78 -23.25
N SER A 193 32.18 -17.98 -23.74
CA SER A 193 33.54 -18.50 -23.91
C SER A 193 34.28 -17.76 -25.02
N PRO A 194 35.62 -17.62 -24.92
CA PRO A 194 36.44 -17.34 -26.09
C PRO A 194 36.32 -18.49 -27.10
N GLN A 195 36.61 -18.20 -28.37
CA GLN A 195 36.76 -19.25 -29.37
C GLN A 195 38.00 -20.07 -29.02
N TRP A 196 37.85 -21.39 -28.98
CA TRP A 196 38.93 -22.33 -28.71
C TRP A 196 39.44 -22.89 -30.05
N SER A 197 40.76 -22.92 -30.26
CA SER A 197 41.37 -23.74 -31.31
C SER A 197 42.12 -24.91 -30.69
N LYS A 198 41.94 -26.12 -31.23
CA LYS A 198 42.69 -27.31 -30.80
C LYS A 198 44.06 -27.42 -31.47
N ARG A 199 44.32 -26.62 -32.51
CA ARG A 199 45.51 -26.64 -33.37
C ARG A 199 45.83 -25.21 -33.83
#